data_AF-A0A673GS76-F1
#
_entry.id   AF-A0A673GS76-F1
#
_cell.length_a   1.000
_cell.length_b   1.000
_cell.length_c   1.000
_cell.angle_alpha   90.00
_cell.angle_beta   90.00
_cell.angle_gamma   90.00
#
_symmetry.space_group_name_H-M   'P 1'
#
loop_
_entity.id
_entity.type
_entity.pdbx_description
1 polymer ?
#
loop_
_entity_poly.entity_id
_entity_poly.type
_entity_poly.pdbx_seq_one_letter_code
_entity_poly.pdbx_strand_id
1 'polypeptide(L)'
;INMITIFKYLHLFPSAERVCPSGQVFSDCVSSCPPTCSSPRPPASGQCRDECVGGCECPPGLYLHAGQCLRRDDCPCFHRRHSYSAGDAIRQRCNTW
;
A
#
# COMPACT_ATOMS: atom_id res chain seq x y z
N ILE A 1 22.14 19.28 33.97
CA ILE A 1 21.84 18.97 32.55
C ILE A 1 22.06 20.27 31.77
N ASN A 2 23.02 20.32 30.84
CA ASN A 2 23.41 21.56 30.15
C ASN A 2 22.55 21.77 28.90
N MET A 3 22.17 23.02 28.57
CA MET A 3 21.32 23.31 27.41
C MET A 3 21.94 22.81 26.09
N ILE A 4 23.28 22.88 25.96
CA ILE A 4 24.02 22.36 24.79
C ILE A 4 23.81 20.85 24.66
N THR A 5 23.79 20.14 25.79
CA THR A 5 23.53 18.69 25.85
C THR A 5 22.09 18.39 25.44
N ILE A 6 21.11 19.19 25.87
CA ILE A 6 19.68 19.04 25.51
C ILE A 6 19.45 19.21 24.00
N PHE A 7 20.03 20.25 23.37
CA PHE A 7 19.91 20.45 21.92
C PHE A 7 20.56 19.32 21.12
N LYS A 8 21.70 18.78 21.57
CA LYS A 8 22.35 17.62 20.95
C LYS A 8 21.44 16.38 20.98
N TYR A 9 20.69 16.17 22.07
CA TYR A 9 19.69 15.09 22.17
C TYR A 9 18.42 15.33 21.33
N LEU A 10 17.95 16.57 21.19
CA LEU A 10 16.81 16.94 20.33
C LEU A 10 17.05 16.63 18.84
N HIS A 11 18.31 16.68 18.37
CA HIS A 11 18.70 16.24 17.02
C HIS A 11 19.07 14.76 16.93
N LEU A 12 19.15 14.03 18.06
CA LEU A 12 19.44 12.58 18.14
C LEU A 12 18.18 11.73 18.22
N PHE A 13 17.00 12.34 18.37
CA PHE A 13 15.73 11.71 18.03
C PHE A 13 15.43 12.09 16.58
N PRO A 14 15.84 11.30 15.57
CA PRO A 14 15.26 11.45 14.24
C PRO A 14 13.76 11.40 14.47
N SER A 15 13.05 12.46 14.07
CA SER A 15 11.62 12.64 14.31
C SER A 15 10.87 11.52 13.61
N ALA A 16 10.79 10.32 14.23
CA ALA A 16 10.39 9.05 13.62
C ALA A 16 10.34 9.19 12.11
N GLU A 17 11.53 9.36 11.49
CA GLU A 17 11.61 9.80 10.10
C GLU A 17 10.67 8.88 9.34
N ARG A 18 9.72 9.49 8.64
CA ARG A 18 8.45 8.89 8.20
C ARG A 18 8.73 7.78 7.17
N VAL A 19 9.34 6.71 7.65
CA VAL A 19 9.93 5.64 6.89
C VAL A 19 8.84 4.60 6.73
N CYS A 20 8.38 4.50 5.50
CA CYS A 20 7.36 3.55 5.13
C CYS A 20 8.01 2.27 4.59
N PRO A 21 7.47 1.09 4.94
CA PRO A 21 8.02 -0.17 4.46
C PRO A 21 7.71 -0.40 2.98
N SER A 22 8.49 -1.27 2.34
CA SER A 22 8.10 -1.95 1.10
C SER A 22 7.67 -1.03 -0.06
N GLY A 23 8.40 0.07 -0.26
CA GLY A 23 8.17 1.01 -1.38
C GLY A 23 6.93 1.89 -1.22
N GLN A 24 6.32 1.91 -0.03
CA GLN A 24 5.28 2.87 0.32
C GLN A 24 5.89 4.26 0.56
N VAL A 25 5.06 5.28 0.44
CA VAL A 25 5.42 6.68 0.71
C VAL A 25 4.58 7.19 1.86
N PHE A 26 5.17 8.03 2.70
CA PHE A 26 4.39 8.70 3.73
C PHE A 26 3.55 9.80 3.11
N SER A 27 2.32 9.89 3.55
CA SER A 27 1.36 10.93 3.20
C SER A 27 0.74 11.46 4.47
N ASP A 28 0.58 12.78 4.56
CA ASP A 28 -0.15 13.40 5.68
C ASP A 28 -1.65 13.07 5.62
N CYS A 29 -2.13 12.48 4.51
CA CYS A 29 -3.54 12.15 4.28
C CYS A 29 -3.71 10.81 3.54
N VAL A 30 -3.71 9.71 4.28
CA VAL A 30 -3.94 8.38 3.68
C VAL A 30 -5.43 8.08 3.57
N SER A 31 -5.86 7.56 2.42
CA SER A 31 -7.23 7.07 2.26
C SER A 31 -7.52 5.89 3.19
N SER A 32 -8.71 5.87 3.81
CA SER A 32 -9.17 4.71 4.58
C SER A 32 -9.48 3.47 3.70
N CYS A 33 -9.52 3.63 2.37
CA CYS A 33 -9.68 2.52 1.42
C CYS A 33 -8.61 2.61 0.32
N PRO A 34 -7.35 2.28 0.65
CA PRO A 34 -6.29 2.28 -0.36
C PRO A 34 -6.60 1.26 -1.46
N PRO A 35 -6.18 1.52 -2.70
CA PRO A 35 -6.33 0.56 -3.79
C PRO A 35 -5.51 -0.71 -3.49
N THR A 36 -6.13 -1.87 -3.63
CA THR A 36 -5.48 -3.18 -3.43
C THR A 36 -5.56 -4.02 -4.69
N CYS A 37 -4.72 -5.05 -4.81
CA CYS A 37 -4.83 -5.98 -5.95
C CYS A 37 -6.21 -6.68 -6.02
N SER A 38 -6.87 -6.89 -4.87
CA SER A 38 -8.21 -7.49 -4.79
C SER A 38 -9.33 -6.47 -5.04
N SER A 39 -9.10 -5.20 -4.70
CA SER A 39 -10.04 -4.07 -4.88
C SER A 39 -9.36 -2.90 -5.60
N PRO A 40 -9.10 -3.04 -6.92
CA PRO A 40 -8.34 -2.06 -7.68
C PRO A 40 -9.17 -0.84 -8.10
N ARG A 41 -10.49 -0.89 -7.94
CA ARG A 41 -11.35 0.29 -8.14
C ARG A 41 -11.53 1.00 -6.81
N PRO A 42 -11.41 2.33 -6.78
CA PRO A 42 -11.82 3.08 -5.60
C PRO A 42 -13.29 2.76 -5.33
N PRO A 43 -13.67 2.56 -4.06
CA PRO A 43 -15.06 2.31 -3.72
C PRO A 43 -15.89 3.56 -4.07
N ALA A 44 -17.19 3.38 -4.27
CA ALA A 44 -18.06 4.51 -4.63
C ALA A 44 -18.02 5.58 -3.52
N SER A 45 -18.21 6.84 -3.92
CA SER A 45 -18.19 8.01 -3.03
C SER A 45 -18.99 7.75 -1.75
N GLY A 46 -18.39 8.02 -0.59
CA GLY A 46 -19.01 7.83 0.73
C GLY A 46 -18.82 6.44 1.38
N GLN A 47 -18.16 5.49 0.70
CA GLN A 47 -17.78 4.19 1.31
C GLN A 47 -16.44 4.25 2.06
N CYS A 48 -15.68 5.32 1.89
CA CYS A 48 -14.47 5.59 2.67
C CYS A 48 -14.75 6.67 3.71
N ARG A 49 -14.01 6.59 4.80
CA ARG A 49 -13.99 7.61 5.83
C ARG A 49 -13.18 8.79 5.30
N ASP A 50 -13.77 9.98 5.37
CA ASP A 50 -13.16 11.24 4.91
C ASP A 50 -12.15 11.83 5.91
N GLU A 51 -11.86 11.13 7.02
CA GLU A 51 -10.91 11.61 8.01
C GLU A 51 -9.48 11.41 7.53
N CYS A 52 -8.77 12.53 7.44
CA CYS A 52 -7.40 12.60 6.98
C CYS A 52 -6.44 12.22 8.12
N VAL A 53 -5.79 11.06 8.00
CA VAL A 53 -4.79 10.58 8.97
C VAL A 53 -3.47 10.35 8.25
N GLY A 54 -2.39 10.87 8.84
CA GLY A 54 -1.04 10.66 8.33
C GLY A 54 -0.60 9.20 8.46
N GLY A 55 0.02 8.66 7.41
CA GLY A 55 0.43 7.26 7.36
C GLY A 55 1.17 6.90 6.07
N CYS A 56 1.36 5.61 5.85
CA CYS A 56 2.01 5.09 4.66
C CYS A 56 0.98 4.60 3.63
N GLU A 57 1.18 4.98 2.37
CA GLU A 57 0.35 4.53 1.25
C GLU A 57 1.19 4.14 0.03
N CYS A 58 0.60 3.39 -0.89
CA CYS A 58 1.25 3.09 -2.16
C CYS A 58 1.28 4.34 -3.06
N PRO A 59 2.38 4.57 -3.79
CA PRO A 59 2.42 5.65 -4.77
C PRO A 59 1.31 5.49 -5.83
N PRO A 60 0.89 6.58 -6.49
CA PRO A 60 -0.12 6.53 -7.53
C PRO A 60 0.19 5.48 -8.61
N GLY A 61 -0.82 4.68 -8.96
CA GLY A 61 -0.70 3.61 -9.97
C GLY A 61 -0.19 2.27 -9.44
N LEU A 62 0.15 2.17 -8.15
CA LEU A 62 0.47 0.91 -7.48
C LEU A 62 -0.67 0.47 -6.57
N TYR A 63 -0.72 -0.83 -6.33
CA TYR A 63 -1.77 -1.50 -5.57
C TYR A 63 -1.16 -2.26 -4.40
N LEU A 64 -1.78 -2.12 -3.22
CA LEU A 64 -1.31 -2.83 -2.03
C LEU A 64 -1.65 -4.33 -2.12
N HIS A 65 -0.64 -5.16 -1.90
CA HIS A 65 -0.79 -6.61 -1.78
C HIS A 65 0.25 -7.17 -0.80
N ALA A 66 -0.21 -7.88 0.24
CA ALA A 66 0.65 -8.48 1.26
C ALA A 66 1.69 -7.51 1.87
N GLY A 67 1.34 -6.23 2.02
CA GLY A 67 2.23 -5.20 2.56
C GLY A 67 3.20 -4.57 1.56
N GLN A 68 3.14 -4.95 0.28
CA GLN A 68 3.96 -4.41 -0.80
C GLN A 68 3.12 -3.69 -1.84
N CYS A 69 3.72 -2.71 -2.53
CA CYS A 69 3.08 -2.00 -3.62
C CYS A 69 3.47 -2.65 -4.95
N LEU A 70 2.50 -3.18 -5.68
CA LEU A 70 2.68 -3.86 -6.96
C LEU A 70 2.05 -3.08 -8.10
N ARG A 71 2.56 -3.24 -9.32
CA ARG A 71 1.83 -2.77 -10.51
C ARG A 71 0.61 -3.66 -10.73
N ARG A 72 -0.35 -3.13 -11.47
CA ARG A 72 -1.57 -3.87 -11.81
C ARG A 72 -1.30 -5.21 -12.51
N ASP A 73 -0.31 -5.23 -13.39
CA ASP A 73 0.04 -6.43 -14.16
C ASP A 73 0.79 -7.47 -13.33
N ASP A 74 1.38 -7.05 -12.19
CA ASP A 74 2.07 -7.91 -11.23
C ASP A 74 1.14 -8.44 -10.12
N CYS A 75 -0.10 -7.94 -10.06
CA CYS A 75 -1.09 -8.39 -9.09
C CYS A 75 -1.49 -9.86 -9.36
N PRO A 76 -1.62 -10.68 -8.30
CA PRO A 76 -2.13 -12.03 -8.48
C PRO A 76 -3.60 -12.02 -8.90
N CYS A 77 -3.96 -12.97 -9.73
CA CYS A 77 -5.32 -13.22 -10.17
C CYS A 77 -6.02 -14.21 -9.23
N PHE A 78 -7.29 -13.95 -8.91
CA PHE A 78 -8.09 -14.85 -8.08
C PHE A 78 -9.12 -15.60 -8.91
N HIS A 79 -9.03 -16.93 -8.96
CA HIS A 79 -9.99 -17.78 -9.65
C HIS A 79 -10.39 -18.97 -8.80
N ARG A 80 -11.70 -19.19 -8.61
CA ARG A 80 -12.27 -20.29 -7.78
C ARG A 80 -11.61 -20.44 -6.41
N ARG A 81 -11.41 -19.33 -5.70
CA ARG A 81 -10.73 -19.26 -4.38
C ARG A 81 -9.23 -19.57 -4.38
N HIS A 82 -8.62 -19.77 -5.55
CA HIS A 82 -7.17 -19.88 -5.69
C HIS A 82 -6.57 -18.57 -6.19
N SER A 83 -5.38 -18.26 -5.68
CA SER A 83 -4.55 -17.14 -6.11
C SER A 83 -3.50 -17.64 -7.09
N TYR A 84 -3.30 -16.92 -8.18
CA TYR A 84 -2.36 -17.23 -9.25
C TYR A 84 -1.46 -16.02 -9.48
N SER A 85 -0.17 -16.25 -9.63
CA SER A 85 0.80 -15.19 -9.89
C SER A 85 0.61 -14.60 -11.29
N ALA A 86 1.16 -13.41 -11.51
CA ALA A 86 1.23 -12.81 -12.84
C ALA A 86 1.94 -13.77 -13.82
N GLY A 87 1.30 -14.05 -14.96
CA GLY A 87 1.80 -14.98 -15.97
C GLY A 87 1.35 -16.44 -15.81
N ASP A 88 0.72 -16.81 -14.70
CA ASP A 88 0.19 -18.17 -14.53
C ASP A 88 -0.96 -18.45 -15.50
N ALA A 89 -0.92 -19.63 -16.14
CA ALA A 89 -2.00 -20.11 -16.99
C ALA A 89 -2.85 -21.15 -16.26
N ILE A 90 -4.15 -20.90 -16.16
CA ILE A 90 -5.09 -21.87 -15.60
C ILE A 90 -5.73 -22.72 -16.71
N ARG A 91 -5.58 -24.05 -16.64
CA ARG A 91 -6.37 -24.97 -17.47
C ARG A 91 -7.77 -25.09 -16.88
N GLN A 92 -8.72 -24.36 -17.43
CA GLN A 92 -10.14 -24.63 -17.23
C GLN A 92 -10.63 -25.57 -18.34
N ARG A 93 -11.69 -26.35 -18.06
CA ARG A 93 -12.32 -27.19 -19.10
C ARG A 93 -12.73 -26.30 -20.29
N CYS A 94 -12.46 -26.78 -21.50
CA CYS A 94 -12.67 -26.09 -22.79
C CYS A 94 -12.45 -24.57 -22.76
N ASN A 95 -11.19 -24.13 -22.69
CA ASN A 95 -10.81 -22.86 -23.25
C ASN A 95 -10.57 -23.12 -24.74
N THR A 96 -11.59 -22.95 -25.60
CA THR A 96 -11.34 -22.91 -27.06
C THR A 96 -10.42 -21.72 -27.33
N TRP A 97 -9.25 -22.00 -27.88
CA TRP A 97 -8.30 -20.99 -28.35
C TRP A 97 -8.84 -20.34 -29.63
#